data_AF-A0A059LC57-F1
#
_entry.id   AF-A0A059LC57-F1
#
_cell.length_a   1.000
_cell.length_b   1.000
_cell.length_c   1.000
_cell.angle_alpha   90.00
_cell.angle_beta   90.00
_cell.angle_gamma   90.00
#
_symmetry.space_group_name_H-M   'P 1'
#
loop_
_entity.id
_entity.type
_entity.pdbx_description
1 polymer ?
#
loop_
_entity_poly.entity_id
_entity_poly.type
_entity_poly.pdbx_seq_one_letter_code
_entity_poly.pdbx_strand_id
1 'polypeptide(L)'
;MLVSRATGRTVHVDAFLNYSPDGFALDRGQETVPFRLTRNMQGYIGSHGMEGLVAAAGTAAAQALQEEDSPLGAMLSLFLRDDVLVCATRRMGLRSVAALMSSLSPAQLEVTVAKNARAALERLAQVGPASSVSVQGSPQAGFRQLLDVATSPANLCRMEPTWQPWF
;
A
#
# COMPACT_ATOMS: atom_id res chain seq x y z
N MET A 1 6.84 11.54 6.74
CA MET A 1 7.94 11.15 5.85
C MET A 1 9.18 11.95 6.24
N LEU A 2 10.30 11.28 6.44
CA LEU A 2 11.59 11.91 6.76
C LEU A 2 12.54 11.74 5.57
N VAL A 3 13.37 12.74 5.30
CA VAL A 3 14.37 12.71 4.21
C VAL A 3 15.76 12.92 4.80
N SER A 4 16.67 11.98 4.54
CA SER A 4 18.08 12.11 4.89
C SER A 4 18.74 13.17 4.02
N ARG A 5 19.31 14.22 4.65
CA ARG A 5 20.03 15.28 3.93
C ARG A 5 21.35 14.80 3.32
N ALA A 6 21.97 13.78 3.91
CA ALA A 6 23.26 13.26 3.43
C ALA A 6 23.10 12.29 2.26
N THR A 7 22.00 11.52 2.22
CA THR A 7 21.83 10.42 1.26
C THR A 7 20.59 10.54 0.37
N GLY A 8 19.68 11.47 0.65
CA GLY A 8 18.39 11.58 -0.05
C GLY A 8 17.39 10.47 0.29
N ARG A 9 17.73 9.52 1.19
CA ARG A 9 16.84 8.40 1.55
C ARG A 9 15.59 8.90 2.26
N THR A 10 14.43 8.44 1.79
CA THR A 10 13.12 8.71 2.41
C THR A 10 12.75 7.57 3.37
N VAL A 11 12.13 7.90 4.50
CA VAL A 11 11.62 6.93 5.48
C VAL A 11 10.22 7.34 5.92
N HIS A 12 9.32 6.35 6.02
CA HIS A 12 8.00 6.51 6.62
C HIS A 12 8.07 6.00 8.06
N VAL A 13 7.65 6.84 9.01
CA VAL A 13 7.77 6.55 10.46
C VAL A 13 6.47 5.94 10.99
N ASP A 14 5.35 6.24 10.33
CA ASP A 14 4.03 5.78 10.68
C ASP A 14 3.46 4.99 9.50
N ALA A 15 3.14 3.72 9.73
CA ALA A 15 2.49 2.84 8.78
C ALA A 15 1.32 2.16 9.51
N PHE A 16 0.13 2.72 9.32
CA PHE A 16 -1.11 2.16 9.85
C PHE A 16 -1.95 1.62 8.70
N LEU A 17 -2.52 0.43 8.89
CA LEU A 17 -3.46 -0.13 7.94
C LEU A 17 -4.87 0.37 8.25
N ASN A 18 -5.60 0.68 7.19
CA ASN A 18 -7.02 1.00 7.29
C ASN A 18 -7.83 -0.26 7.03
N TYR A 19 -8.82 -0.48 7.88
CA TYR A 19 -9.72 -1.62 7.79
C TYR A 19 -11.16 -1.14 7.71
N SER A 20 -11.96 -1.78 6.88
CA SER A 20 -13.41 -1.56 6.82
C SER A 20 -14.04 -1.71 8.21
N PRO A 21 -15.09 -0.93 8.52
CA PRO A 21 -15.86 -1.14 9.75
C PRO A 21 -16.45 -2.56 9.80
N ASP A 22 -16.85 -3.06 8.64
CA ASP A 22 -17.46 -4.38 8.49
C ASP A 22 -16.40 -5.43 8.15
N GLY A 23 -16.01 -6.23 9.15
CA GLY A 23 -15.25 -7.47 8.92
C GLY A 23 -13.74 -7.33 8.69
N PHE A 24 -13.13 -6.18 9.04
CA PHE A 24 -11.69 -5.95 8.99
C PHE A 24 -11.03 -6.23 7.61
N ALA A 25 -11.73 -5.93 6.52
CA ALA A 25 -11.14 -6.00 5.18
C ALA A 25 -10.23 -4.78 4.94
N LEU A 26 -9.11 -4.95 4.23
CA LEU A 26 -8.22 -3.83 3.89
C LEU A 26 -8.95 -2.77 3.08
N ASP A 27 -8.95 -1.54 3.59
CA ASP A 27 -9.63 -0.39 3.00
C ASP A 27 -8.64 0.73 2.65
N ARG A 28 -8.98 1.55 1.67
CA ARG A 28 -8.19 2.74 1.30
C ARG A 28 -8.46 3.92 2.23
N GLY A 29 -9.55 3.86 3.00
CA GLY A 29 -9.99 4.97 3.84
C GLY A 29 -10.44 6.15 2.99
N GLN A 30 -10.17 7.37 3.46
CA GLN A 30 -10.58 8.61 2.80
C GLN A 30 -9.57 9.12 1.75
N GLU A 31 -8.46 8.40 1.56
CA GLU A 31 -7.41 8.81 0.63
C GLU A 31 -7.81 8.53 -0.82
N THR A 32 -7.79 9.55 -1.68
CA THR A 32 -8.14 9.44 -3.11
C THR A 32 -6.93 9.14 -4.00
N VAL A 33 -5.72 9.23 -3.46
CA VAL A 33 -4.45 8.92 -4.13
C VAL A 33 -3.84 7.62 -3.57
N PRO A 34 -3.13 6.81 -4.37
CA PRO A 34 -2.58 5.53 -3.93
C PRO A 34 -1.34 5.69 -3.04
N PHE A 35 -0.61 6.80 -3.18
CA PHE A 35 0.53 7.16 -2.37
C PHE A 35 0.82 8.67 -2.49
N ARG A 36 1.63 9.19 -1.58
CA ARG A 36 2.00 10.60 -1.55
C ARG A 36 3.02 10.94 -2.65
N LEU A 37 2.57 11.66 -3.66
CA LEU A 37 3.42 12.22 -4.73
C LEU A 37 2.88 13.58 -5.18
N THR A 38 3.23 14.60 -4.41
CA THR A 38 2.75 15.97 -4.59
C THR A 38 3.57 16.76 -5.59
N ARG A 39 3.10 17.95 -5.97
CA ARG A 39 3.80 18.80 -6.94
C ARG A 39 5.22 19.17 -6.53
N ASN A 40 5.52 19.36 -5.24
CA ASN A 40 6.88 19.73 -4.84
C ASN A 40 7.82 18.52 -4.92
N MET A 41 7.31 17.32 -4.59
CA MET A 41 8.06 16.07 -4.79
C MET A 41 8.35 15.85 -6.27
N GLN A 42 7.35 16.03 -7.13
CA GLN A 42 7.52 15.95 -8.59
C GLN A 42 8.52 16.99 -9.11
N GLY A 43 8.44 18.24 -8.63
CA GLY A 43 9.37 19.31 -8.98
C GLY A 43 10.80 19.02 -8.54
N TYR A 44 10.98 18.37 -7.38
CA TYR A 44 12.28 17.94 -6.89
C TYR A 44 12.87 16.78 -7.72
N ILE A 45 12.05 15.80 -8.12
CA ILE A 45 12.48 14.66 -8.94
C ILE A 45 12.75 15.08 -10.40
N GLY A 46 11.95 16.02 -10.92
CA GLY A 46 12.00 16.47 -12.31
C GLY A 46 11.28 15.55 -13.29
N SER A 47 10.86 16.08 -14.44
CA SER A 47 10.06 15.37 -15.44
C SER A 47 10.72 14.08 -15.96
N HIS A 48 12.02 14.14 -16.27
CA HIS A 48 12.78 12.97 -16.73
C HIS A 48 12.91 11.90 -15.63
N GLY A 49 13.04 12.32 -14.36
CA GLY A 49 13.11 11.39 -13.24
C GLY A 49 11.76 10.71 -12.98
N MET A 50 10.66 11.44 -13.15
CA MET A 50 9.31 10.89 -13.02
C MET A 50 9.02 9.82 -14.09
N GLU A 51 9.34 10.12 -15.35
CA GLU A 51 9.08 9.24 -16.48
C GLU A 51 9.99 8.01 -16.51
N GLY A 52 11.29 8.19 -16.21
CA GLY A 52 12.28 7.12 -16.30
C GLY A 52 12.51 6.41 -14.97
N LEU A 53 13.05 7.15 -13.99
CA LEU A 53 13.57 6.56 -12.75
C LEU A 53 12.47 6.04 -11.85
N VAL A 54 11.45 6.85 -11.57
CA VAL A 54 10.39 6.50 -10.62
C VAL A 54 9.52 5.38 -11.16
N ALA A 55 9.11 5.46 -12.44
CA ALA A 55 8.32 4.42 -13.07
C ALA A 55 9.09 3.09 -13.16
N ALA A 56 10.34 3.10 -13.62
CA ALA A 56 11.14 1.88 -13.72
C ALA A 56 11.44 1.27 -12.35
N ALA A 57 11.83 2.08 -11.36
CA ALA A 57 12.13 1.59 -10.01
C ALA A 57 10.88 1.01 -9.33
N GLY A 58 9.72 1.66 -9.48
CA GLY A 58 8.45 1.17 -8.96
C GLY A 58 8.05 -0.18 -9.57
N THR A 59 8.15 -0.31 -10.89
CA THR A 59 7.89 -1.57 -11.60
C THR A 59 8.89 -2.67 -11.20
N ALA A 60 10.19 -2.37 -11.13
CA ALA A 60 11.21 -3.34 -10.75
C ALA A 60 11.01 -3.82 -9.30
N ALA A 61 10.65 -2.92 -8.37
CA ALA A 61 10.32 -3.29 -7.00
C ALA A 61 9.09 -4.21 -6.94
N ALA A 62 8.04 -3.90 -7.72
CA ALA A 62 6.85 -4.74 -7.79
C ALA A 62 7.16 -6.12 -8.39
N GLN A 63 8.04 -6.19 -9.38
CA GLN A 63 8.50 -7.45 -9.99
C GLN A 63 9.29 -8.31 -9.01
N ALA A 64 10.25 -7.73 -8.29
CA ALA A 64 11.06 -8.45 -7.31
C ALA A 64 10.21 -9.05 -6.16
N LEU A 65 9.13 -8.36 -5.78
CA LEU A 65 8.20 -8.86 -4.77
C LEU A 65 7.33 -10.04 -5.25
N GLN A 66 7.25 -10.28 -6.57
CA GLN A 66 6.44 -11.30 -7.22
C GLN A 66 7.25 -12.50 -7.74
N GLU A 67 8.49 -12.68 -7.29
CA GLU A 67 9.28 -13.86 -7.61
C GLU A 67 8.57 -15.15 -7.15
N GLU A 68 8.73 -16.27 -7.90
CA GLU A 68 7.96 -17.51 -7.67
C GLU A 68 8.10 -18.06 -6.24
N ASP A 69 9.29 -17.94 -5.63
CA ASP A 69 9.58 -18.37 -4.26
C ASP A 69 9.51 -17.24 -3.22
N SER A 70 8.77 -16.17 -3.53
CA SER A 70 8.65 -15.01 -2.64
C SER A 70 7.95 -15.36 -1.32
N PRO A 71 8.58 -15.14 -0.16
CA PRO A 71 7.94 -15.37 1.15
C PRO A 71 6.89 -14.32 1.50
N LEU A 72 6.63 -13.36 0.60
CA LEU A 72 5.76 -12.21 0.83
C LEU A 72 4.36 -12.60 1.29
N GLY A 73 3.76 -13.63 0.70
CA GLY A 73 2.42 -14.07 1.09
C GLY A 73 2.36 -14.56 2.54
N ALA A 74 3.37 -15.33 2.97
CA ALA A 74 3.49 -15.80 4.35
C ALA A 74 3.76 -14.63 5.31
N MET A 75 4.68 -13.73 4.95
CA MET A 75 4.98 -12.52 5.74
C MET A 75 3.73 -11.64 5.91
N LEU A 76 3.02 -11.34 4.82
CA LEU A 76 1.77 -10.57 4.84
C LEU A 76 0.73 -11.22 5.75
N SER A 77 0.58 -12.54 5.70
CA SER A 77 -0.36 -13.26 6.54
C SER A 77 -0.03 -13.11 8.03
N LEU A 78 1.26 -13.18 8.41
CA LEU A 78 1.70 -12.95 9.78
C LEU A 78 1.45 -11.51 10.23
N PHE A 79 1.90 -10.52 9.44
CA PHE A 79 1.73 -9.11 9.78
C PHE A 79 0.26 -8.70 9.86
N LEU A 80 -0.57 -9.12 8.90
CA LEU A 80 -2.00 -8.79 8.86
C LEU A 80 -2.76 -9.45 10.01
N ARG A 81 -2.37 -10.65 10.43
CA ARG A 81 -2.97 -11.30 11.60
C ARG A 81 -2.75 -10.46 12.86
N ASP A 82 -1.51 -10.04 13.10
CA ASP A 82 -1.17 -9.26 14.29
C ASP A 82 -1.85 -7.88 14.27
N ASP A 83 -1.87 -7.21 13.11
CA ASP A 83 -2.48 -5.88 12.98
C ASP A 83 -4.01 -5.92 13.09
N VAL A 84 -4.68 -6.94 12.51
CA VAL A 84 -6.13 -7.17 12.69
C VAL A 84 -6.46 -7.42 14.16
N LEU A 85 -5.65 -8.19 14.88
CA LEU A 85 -5.85 -8.44 16.31
C LEU A 85 -5.71 -7.16 17.14
N VAL A 86 -4.69 -6.33 16.87
CA VAL A 86 -4.51 -5.04 17.53
C VAL A 86 -5.68 -4.10 17.20
N CYS A 87 -6.10 -4.04 15.94
CA CYS A 87 -7.22 -3.22 15.49
C CYS A 87 -8.53 -3.64 16.18
N ALA A 88 -8.83 -4.93 16.19
CA ALA A 88 -10.01 -5.48 16.85
C ALA A 88 -10.01 -5.24 18.35
N THR A 89 -8.86 -5.43 19.01
CA THR A 89 -8.71 -5.16 20.45
C THR A 89 -9.02 -3.69 20.77
N ARG A 90 -8.49 -2.75 19.96
CA ARG A 90 -8.76 -1.30 20.10
C ARG A 90 -10.24 -0.97 19.85
N ARG A 91 -10.85 -1.51 18.79
CA ARG A 91 -12.27 -1.25 18.45
C ARG A 91 -13.23 -1.78 19.50
N MET A 92 -12.91 -2.91 20.13
CA MET A 92 -13.72 -3.52 21.18
C MET A 92 -13.43 -2.94 22.57
N GLY A 93 -12.52 -1.98 22.71
CA GLY A 93 -12.15 -1.38 24.00
C GLY A 93 -11.51 -2.37 24.99
N LEU A 94 -10.92 -3.45 24.49
CA LEU A 94 -10.32 -4.50 25.30
C LEU A 94 -8.91 -4.08 25.76
N ARG A 95 -8.50 -4.57 26.94
CA ARG A 95 -7.19 -4.22 27.52
C ARG A 95 -6.01 -5.01 26.94
N SER A 96 -6.27 -6.13 26.26
CA SER A 96 -5.24 -6.97 25.66
C SER A 96 -5.77 -7.84 24.53
N VAL A 97 -4.87 -8.24 23.63
CA VAL A 97 -5.16 -9.22 22.57
C VAL A 97 -5.54 -10.58 23.15
N ALA A 98 -4.98 -10.95 24.31
CA ALA A 98 -5.33 -12.20 24.98
C ALA A 98 -6.82 -12.24 25.37
N ALA A 99 -7.38 -11.12 25.83
CA ALA A 99 -8.81 -11.02 26.13
C ALA A 99 -9.65 -11.16 24.85
N LEU A 100 -9.21 -10.59 23.73
CA LEU A 100 -9.90 -10.74 22.44
C LEU A 100 -9.92 -12.20 21.97
N MET A 101 -8.78 -12.90 22.05
CA MET A 101 -8.64 -14.28 21.59
C MET A 101 -9.59 -15.27 22.29
N SER A 102 -10.04 -14.97 23.52
CA SER A 102 -11.06 -15.78 24.20
C SER A 102 -12.48 -15.60 23.64
N SER A 103 -12.72 -14.53 22.88
CA SER A 103 -14.04 -14.13 22.37
C SER A 103 -14.16 -14.20 20.84
N LEU A 104 -13.02 -14.18 20.14
CA LEU A 104 -12.96 -14.13 18.68
C LEU A 104 -12.85 -15.54 18.11
N SER A 105 -13.63 -15.84 17.07
CA SER A 105 -13.51 -17.11 16.33
C SER A 105 -12.17 -17.16 15.57
N PRO A 106 -11.28 -18.12 15.86
CA PRO A 106 -10.00 -18.26 15.15
C PRO A 106 -10.19 -18.48 13.64
N ALA A 107 -11.22 -19.25 13.25
CA ALA A 107 -11.52 -19.52 11.85
C ALA A 107 -11.92 -18.25 11.08
N GLN A 108 -12.66 -17.33 11.71
CA GLN A 108 -13.02 -16.05 11.08
C GLN A 108 -11.78 -15.16 10.89
N LEU A 109 -10.86 -15.15 11.85
CA LEU A 109 -9.60 -14.42 11.74
C LEU A 109 -8.78 -14.93 10.55
N GLU A 110 -8.60 -16.25 10.44
CA GLU A 110 -7.83 -16.87 9.35
C GLU A 110 -8.42 -16.53 7.98
N VAL A 111 -9.73 -16.61 7.83
CA VAL A 111 -10.43 -16.24 6.58
C VAL A 111 -10.20 -14.78 6.23
N THR A 112 -10.35 -13.86 7.19
CA THR A 112 -10.12 -12.43 6.96
C THR A 112 -8.67 -12.13 6.60
N VAL A 113 -7.72 -12.72 7.30
CA VAL A 113 -6.28 -12.55 7.02
C VAL A 113 -5.93 -13.08 5.64
N ALA A 114 -6.39 -14.28 5.28
CA ALA A 114 -6.15 -14.87 3.97
C ALA A 114 -6.76 -14.00 2.85
N LYS A 115 -7.98 -13.49 3.05
CA LYS A 115 -8.63 -12.57 2.11
C LYS A 115 -7.84 -11.28 1.91
N ASN A 116 -7.35 -10.68 3.00
CA ASN A 116 -6.56 -9.45 2.95
C ASN A 116 -5.20 -9.67 2.29
N ALA A 117 -4.49 -10.75 2.63
CA ALA A 117 -3.21 -11.10 2.03
C ALA A 117 -3.37 -11.34 0.52
N ARG A 118 -4.41 -12.10 0.12
CA ARG A 118 -4.74 -12.31 -1.29
C ARG A 118 -5.03 -10.99 -2.01
N ALA A 119 -5.87 -10.13 -1.44
CA ALA A 119 -6.19 -8.83 -2.04
C ALA A 119 -4.94 -7.93 -2.20
N ALA A 120 -4.00 -7.99 -1.26
CA ALA A 120 -2.73 -7.26 -1.37
C ALA A 120 -1.83 -7.82 -2.49
N LEU A 121 -1.72 -9.14 -2.60
CA LEU A 121 -0.96 -9.80 -3.67
C LEU A 121 -1.58 -9.57 -5.06
N GLU A 122 -2.92 -9.63 -5.17
CA GLU A 122 -3.62 -9.31 -6.42
C GLU A 122 -3.39 -7.87 -6.86
N ARG A 123 -3.37 -6.90 -5.92
CA ARG A 123 -3.02 -5.51 -6.23
C ARG A 123 -1.57 -5.38 -6.66
N LEU A 124 -0.63 -6.05 -5.98
CA LEU A 124 0.78 -6.06 -6.36
C LEU A 124 0.97 -6.59 -7.79
N ALA A 125 0.25 -7.65 -8.17
CA ALA A 125 0.27 -8.21 -9.51
C ALA A 125 -0.17 -7.22 -10.60
N GLN A 126 -1.04 -6.26 -10.28
CA GLN A 126 -1.46 -5.20 -11.20
C GLN A 126 -0.39 -4.11 -11.39
N VAL A 127 0.57 -4.00 -10.48
CA VAL A 127 1.64 -2.99 -10.50
C VAL A 127 2.87 -3.47 -11.27
N GLY A 128 3.20 -4.75 -11.10
CA GLY A 128 4.32 -5.38 -11.81
C GLY A 128 4.08 -5.51 -13.32
N PRO A 129 5.10 -5.95 -14.07
CA PRO A 129 4.92 -6.27 -15.47
C PRO A 129 3.89 -7.40 -15.61
N ALA A 130 2.88 -7.21 -16.47
CA ALA A 130 1.78 -8.15 -16.63
C ALA A 130 2.31 -9.58 -16.91
N SER A 131 2.02 -10.53 -16.02
CA SER A 131 2.52 -11.91 -16.08
C SER A 131 1.92 -12.76 -17.21
N SER A 132 1.11 -12.18 -18.10
CA SER A 132 0.45 -12.91 -19.19
C SER A 132 0.52 -12.15 -20.51
N VAL A 133 1.39 -12.61 -21.42
CA VAL A 133 1.18 -12.83 -22.87
C VAL A 133 0.33 -11.80 -23.66
N SER A 134 0.32 -10.51 -23.28
CA SER A 134 -0.12 -9.42 -24.15
C SER A 134 1.04 -8.45 -24.34
N VAL A 135 1.93 -8.81 -25.26
CA VAL A 135 3.20 -8.18 -25.64
C VAL A 135 3.03 -6.79 -26.28
N GLN A 136 1.95 -6.05 -25.95
CA GLN A 136 1.63 -4.76 -26.60
C GLN A 136 1.68 -3.55 -25.66
N GLY A 137 1.86 -3.75 -24.34
CA GLY A 137 1.96 -2.67 -23.36
C GLY A 137 3.38 -2.43 -22.84
N SER A 138 3.67 -1.19 -22.42
CA SER A 138 4.90 -0.89 -21.67
C SER A 138 4.96 -1.71 -20.37
N PRO A 139 6.10 -2.31 -19.98
CA PRO A 139 6.22 -3.05 -18.72
C PRO A 139 5.93 -2.17 -17.49
N GLN A 140 6.00 -0.85 -17.64
CA GLN A 140 5.73 0.11 -16.58
C GLN A 140 4.26 0.52 -16.47
N ALA A 141 3.38 0.03 -17.34
CA ALA A 141 1.99 0.51 -17.46
C ALA A 141 1.22 0.46 -16.13
N GLY A 142 1.37 -0.61 -15.35
CA GLY A 142 0.72 -0.76 -14.05
C GLY A 142 1.13 0.32 -13.04
N PHE A 143 2.44 0.51 -12.85
CA PHE A 143 2.95 1.55 -11.96
C PHE A 143 2.68 2.97 -12.48
N ARG A 144 2.72 3.19 -13.81
CA ARG A 144 2.37 4.48 -14.42
C ARG A 144 0.93 4.88 -14.13
N GLN A 145 -0.01 3.95 -14.19
CA GLN A 145 -1.39 4.22 -13.82
C GLN A 145 -1.50 4.73 -12.37
N LEU A 146 -0.69 4.18 -11.45
CA LEU A 146 -0.64 4.69 -10.08
C LEU A 146 -0.05 6.09 -9.99
N LEU A 147 0.99 6.39 -10.78
CA LEU A 147 1.56 7.75 -10.87
C LEU A 147 0.52 8.75 -11.38
N ASP A 148 -0.25 8.41 -12.41
CA ASP A 148 -1.30 9.27 -12.95
C ASP A 148 -2.37 9.55 -11.90
N VAL A 149 -2.80 8.53 -11.14
CA VAL A 149 -3.77 8.71 -10.06
C VAL A 149 -3.18 9.53 -8.90
N ALA A 150 -1.91 9.32 -8.54
CA ALA A 150 -1.24 10.02 -7.44
C ALA A 150 -0.96 11.50 -7.72
N THR A 151 -0.76 11.85 -8.99
CA THR A 151 -0.43 13.22 -9.43
C THR A 151 -1.65 14.00 -9.94
N SER A 152 -2.80 13.34 -10.12
CA SER A 152 -4.04 13.95 -10.59
C SER A 152 -4.51 15.09 -9.67
N PRO A 153 -4.63 16.34 -10.18
CA PRO A 153 -5.15 17.47 -9.41
C PRO A 153 -6.57 17.23 -8.88
N ALA A 154 -7.40 16.48 -9.63
CA ALA A 154 -8.76 16.13 -9.23
C ALA A 154 -8.82 15.14 -8.06
N ASN A 155 -7.78 14.32 -7.87
CA ASN A 155 -7.65 13.47 -6.68
C ASN A 155 -7.06 14.29 -5.53
N LEU A 156 -5.94 14.97 -5.79
CA LEU A 156 -5.24 15.76 -4.78
C LEU A 156 -6.13 16.84 -4.14
N CYS A 157 -7.03 17.49 -4.88
CA CYS A 157 -7.93 18.51 -4.30
C CYS A 157 -9.00 17.95 -3.37
N ARG A 158 -9.26 16.63 -3.40
CA ARG A 158 -10.20 15.93 -2.52
C ARG A 158 -9.53 15.35 -1.28
N MET A 159 -8.21 15.45 -1.17
CA MET A 159 -7.48 15.05 0.03
C MET A 159 -7.73 16.07 1.16
N GLU A 160 -7.75 15.58 2.40
CA GLU A 160 -7.88 16.43 3.58
C GLU A 160 -6.81 17.53 3.62
N PRO A 161 -7.12 18.76 4.08
CA PRO A 161 -6.14 19.85 4.13
C PRO A 161 -4.90 19.53 4.99
N THR A 162 -5.06 18.71 6.04
CA THR A 162 -3.95 18.23 6.88
C THR A 162 -3.00 17.31 6.14
N TRP A 163 -3.46 16.67 5.05
CA TRP A 163 -2.62 15.91 4.15
C TRP A 163 -1.72 16.84 3.32
N GLN A 164 -1.98 18.14 3.22
CA GLN A 164 -1.20 19.14 2.47
C GLN A 164 -0.97 18.77 1.00
N PRO A 165 -2.04 18.62 0.18
CA PRO A 165 -1.92 18.18 -1.22
C PRO A 165 -1.14 19.12 -2.14
N TRP A 166 -0.98 20.39 -1.73
CA TRP A 166 -0.17 21.38 -2.44
C TRP A 166 1.34 21.27 -2.16
N PHE A 167 1.76 20.46 -1.17
CA PHE A 167 3.16 20.34 -0.74
C PHE A 167 3.71 18.96 -1.04
#